data_AF-A0A521HN43-F1
#
_entry.id   AF-A0A521HN43-F1
#
_cell.length_a   1.000
_cell.length_b   1.000
_cell.length_c   1.000
_cell.angle_alpha   90.00
_cell.angle_beta   90.00
_cell.angle_gamma   90.00
#
_symmetry.space_group_name_H-M   'P 1'
#
loop_
_entity.id
_entity.type
_entity.pdbx_description
1 polymer ?
#
loop_
_entity_poly.entity_id
_entity_poly.type
_entity_poly.pdbx_seq_one_letter_code
_entity_poly.pdbx_strand_id
1 'polypeptide(L)'
;MSKRLILALAVVASTAWAQQNVDISAEQFNSGDANGTLSALGRQAAASGKRLVITAPSHWHSKIAASIRAGGNADIVLKDGFYENLLVRVEEGVPEAAKEEPKPATKPEVKATPVAVEPVRTPPPAASQPAPAPQPAELPVPPPPPPAVESAAPPVIEEAPIEQAVPEPAPQPEVVEQAATPQQAEASAVSESTEASEATAQKTIADPKAPVMLSANEPGDTDTVRSRLESRYNEGKRISERVEVLKLRTGDVIYVDDTAAVVARREGGRLYRMWLIGSLNLNQIGISRDGSNRYRVIGKVVE
;
A
#
# COMPACT_ATOMS: atom_id res chain seq x y z
N MET A 1 42.28 58.89 -18.75
CA MET A 1 41.06 59.50 -19.34
C MET A 1 40.43 58.37 -20.16
N SER A 2 39.33 57.71 -19.76
CA SER A 2 37.93 58.14 -19.66
C SER A 2 37.17 57.03 -18.91
N LYS A 3 36.52 57.18 -17.75
CA LYS A 3 35.29 57.90 -17.37
C LYS A 3 34.07 57.63 -18.28
N ARG A 4 33.10 56.88 -17.71
CA ARG A 4 31.63 56.86 -17.92
C ARG A 4 31.07 55.88 -18.97
N LEU A 5 30.40 54.82 -18.53
CA LEU A 5 28.92 54.78 -18.51
C LEU A 5 28.41 53.62 -17.64
N ILE A 6 27.84 53.97 -16.50
CA ILE A 6 26.98 53.13 -15.67
C ILE A 6 25.57 53.32 -16.24
N LEU A 7 24.91 52.26 -16.71
CA LEU A 7 23.47 52.27 -16.91
C LEU A 7 22.85 51.14 -16.09
N ALA A 8 22.22 51.57 -15.00
CA ALA A 8 21.43 50.77 -14.10
C ALA A 8 20.20 50.21 -14.84
N LEU A 9 20.09 48.88 -14.87
CA LEU A 9 18.87 48.18 -15.23
C LEU A 9 18.42 47.40 -13.99
N ALA A 10 18.05 48.16 -12.95
CA ALA A 10 17.40 47.65 -11.76
C ALA A 10 15.92 47.39 -12.08
N VAL A 11 15.66 46.32 -12.84
CA VAL A 11 14.34 45.69 -12.86
C VAL A 11 14.26 44.84 -11.59
N VAL A 12 13.96 45.49 -10.48
CA VAL A 12 13.44 44.81 -9.29
C VAL A 12 12.02 44.41 -9.64
N ALA A 13 11.90 43.30 -10.38
CA ALA A 13 10.65 42.60 -10.55
C ALA A 13 10.30 42.01 -9.18
N SER A 14 9.55 42.78 -8.39
CA SER A 14 8.78 42.26 -7.27
C SER A 14 7.70 41.33 -7.84
N THR A 15 8.10 40.14 -8.29
CA THR A 15 7.17 39.04 -8.52
C THR A 15 6.64 38.65 -7.16
N ALA A 16 5.50 39.22 -6.80
CA ALA A 16 4.65 38.69 -5.75
C ALA A 16 4.54 37.18 -6.02
N TRP A 17 5.11 36.39 -5.12
CA TRP A 17 5.10 34.95 -5.18
C TRP A 17 3.66 34.49 -4.95
N ALA A 18 2.87 34.51 -6.03
CA ALA A 18 1.55 33.93 -6.08
C ALA A 18 1.65 32.52 -5.51
N GLN A 19 0.78 32.19 -4.55
CA GLN A 19 0.71 30.89 -3.91
C GLN A 19 0.71 29.80 -5.01
N GLN A 20 1.87 29.19 -5.22
CA GLN A 20 2.01 28.09 -6.16
C GLN A 20 1.36 26.89 -5.49
N ASN A 21 0.08 26.68 -5.79
CA ASN A 21 -0.59 25.43 -5.51
C ASN A 21 -0.20 24.49 -6.65
N VAL A 22 0.46 23.40 -6.29
CA VAL A 22 0.76 22.31 -7.23
C VAL A 22 -0.15 21.16 -6.86
N ASP A 23 -1.08 20.85 -7.77
CA ASP A 23 -1.94 19.68 -7.69
C ASP A 23 -1.26 18.52 -8.40
N ILE A 24 -1.01 17.44 -7.68
CA ILE A 24 -0.44 16.19 -8.21
C ILE A 24 -1.51 15.13 -8.04
N SER A 25 -1.86 14.44 -9.13
CA SER A 25 -2.88 13.40 -9.09
C SER A 25 -2.35 12.13 -8.43
N ALA A 26 -3.27 11.26 -7.99
CA ALA A 26 -2.94 9.94 -7.45
C ALA A 26 -2.04 9.14 -8.39
N GLU A 27 -2.39 9.16 -9.68
CA GLU A 27 -1.72 8.40 -10.73
C GLU A 27 -0.29 8.88 -10.88
N GLN A 28 -0.06 10.19 -10.94
CA GLN A 28 1.28 10.79 -11.04
C GLN A 28 2.14 10.50 -9.81
N PHE A 29 1.53 10.48 -8.62
CA PHE A 29 2.25 10.16 -7.39
C PHE A 29 2.59 8.67 -7.29
N ASN A 30 1.66 7.80 -7.69
CA ASN A 30 1.83 6.35 -7.64
C ASN A 30 2.76 5.83 -8.74
N SER A 31 2.73 6.42 -9.94
CA SER A 31 3.69 6.12 -11.02
C SER A 31 5.12 6.53 -10.67
N GLY A 32 5.29 7.47 -9.74
CA GLY A 32 6.58 8.02 -9.34
C GLY A 32 7.00 9.24 -10.15
N ASP A 33 6.22 9.66 -11.14
CA ASP A 33 6.48 10.86 -11.95
C ASP A 33 6.52 12.13 -11.07
N ALA A 34 5.73 12.14 -9.99
CA ALA A 34 5.72 13.22 -9.01
C ALA A 34 7.02 13.35 -8.19
N ASN A 35 7.87 12.32 -8.13
CA ASN A 35 9.06 12.33 -7.27
C ASN A 35 10.04 13.43 -7.67
N GLY A 36 10.21 13.66 -8.98
CA GLY A 36 11.05 14.75 -9.49
C GLY A 36 10.51 16.12 -9.09
N THR A 37 9.20 16.32 -9.24
CA THR A 37 8.50 17.56 -8.85
C THR A 37 8.58 17.81 -7.34
N LEU A 38 8.33 16.81 -6.51
CA LEU A 38 8.42 16.91 -5.05
C LEU A 38 9.86 17.20 -4.58
N SER A 39 10.86 16.56 -5.20
CA SER A 39 12.27 16.83 -4.91
C SER A 39 12.66 18.26 -5.31
N ALA A 40 12.21 18.73 -6.48
CA ALA A 40 12.46 20.09 -6.94
C ALA A 40 11.82 21.14 -6.01
N LEU A 41 10.57 20.89 -5.58
CA LEU A 41 9.87 21.73 -4.59
C LEU A 41 10.60 21.74 -3.24
N GLY A 42 11.08 20.58 -2.76
CA GLY A 42 11.89 20.49 -1.54
C GLY A 42 13.17 21.30 -1.62
N ARG A 43 13.88 21.23 -2.75
CA ARG A 43 15.08 22.04 -2.99
C ARG A 43 14.76 23.54 -3.01
N GLN A 44 13.70 23.93 -3.70
CA GLN A 44 13.27 25.32 -3.79
C GLN A 44 12.82 25.87 -2.43
N ALA A 45 12.07 25.10 -1.65
CA ALA A 45 11.64 25.48 -0.31
C ALA A 45 12.82 25.61 0.66
N ALA A 46 13.77 24.66 0.63
CA ALA A 46 15.00 24.73 1.43
C ALA A 46 15.86 25.95 1.05
N ALA A 47 16.01 26.25 -0.25
CA ALA A 47 16.76 27.41 -0.71
C ALA A 47 16.10 28.75 -0.37
N SER A 48 14.76 28.78 -0.29
CA SER A 48 14.00 29.98 0.04
C SER A 48 13.63 30.12 1.51
N GLY A 49 13.97 29.13 2.37
CA GLY A 49 13.56 29.10 3.78
C GLY A 49 12.04 29.00 3.97
N LYS A 50 11.32 28.46 2.99
CA LYS A 50 9.86 28.36 2.99
C LYS A 50 9.35 27.03 3.53
N ARG A 51 8.10 27.05 4.00
CA ARG A 51 7.38 25.87 4.49
C ARG A 51 6.50 25.28 3.39
N LEU A 52 6.52 23.96 3.25
CA LEU A 52 5.61 23.23 2.37
C LEU A 52 4.46 22.65 3.20
N VAL A 53 3.23 23.11 2.94
CA VAL A 53 2.02 22.52 3.52
C VAL A 53 1.42 21.57 2.50
N ILE A 54 1.36 20.29 2.86
CA ILE A 54 0.98 19.22 1.94
C ILE A 54 -0.24 18.51 2.48
N THR A 55 -1.31 18.47 1.70
CA THR A 55 -2.53 17.73 2.05
C THR A 55 -2.59 16.47 1.20
N ALA A 56 -2.51 15.31 1.84
CA ALA A 56 -2.47 14.00 1.18
C ALA A 56 -2.95 12.89 2.13
N PRO A 57 -3.40 11.73 1.63
CA PRO A 57 -3.74 10.59 2.47
C PRO A 57 -2.57 10.17 3.38
N SER A 58 -2.86 9.86 4.65
CA SER A 58 -1.86 9.49 5.67
C SER A 58 -0.85 8.41 5.21
N HIS A 59 -1.31 7.40 4.46
CA HIS A 59 -0.45 6.33 3.97
C HIS A 59 0.61 6.78 2.93
N TRP A 60 0.50 7.98 2.36
CA TRP A 60 1.51 8.56 1.46
C TRP A 60 2.54 9.45 2.17
N HIS A 61 2.27 9.88 3.40
CA HIS A 61 3.06 10.89 4.11
C HIS A 61 4.55 10.55 4.18
N SER A 62 4.90 9.29 4.49
CA SER A 62 6.30 8.86 4.56
C SER A 62 7.00 8.95 3.20
N LYS A 63 6.32 8.56 2.10
CA LYS A 63 6.87 8.61 0.74
C LYS A 63 7.04 10.06 0.28
N ILE A 64 6.05 10.92 0.52
CA ILE A 64 6.13 12.36 0.23
C ILE A 64 7.29 13.00 0.97
N ALA A 65 7.39 12.77 2.28
CA ALA A 65 8.43 13.35 3.10
C ALA A 65 9.83 12.88 2.68
N ALA A 66 9.97 11.61 2.27
CA ALA A 66 11.22 11.10 1.72
C ALA A 66 11.60 11.79 0.39
N SER A 67 10.67 11.90 -0.56
CA SER A 67 10.92 12.55 -1.86
C SER A 67 11.29 14.03 -1.71
N ILE A 68 10.65 14.77 -0.80
CA ILE A 68 10.97 16.17 -0.55
C ILE A 68 12.35 16.31 0.12
N ARG A 69 12.65 15.47 1.12
CA ARG A 69 13.98 15.47 1.79
C ARG A 69 15.12 15.09 0.84
N ALA A 70 14.86 14.24 -0.16
CA ALA A 70 15.83 13.95 -1.21
C ALA A 70 16.21 15.20 -2.04
N GLY A 71 15.30 16.18 -2.12
CA GLY A 71 15.53 17.48 -2.74
C GLY A 71 16.27 18.50 -1.86
N GLY A 72 16.09 18.43 -0.54
CA GLY A 72 16.70 19.31 0.46
C GLY A 72 15.96 19.28 1.81
N ASN A 73 16.55 19.86 2.87
CA ASN A 73 15.94 19.94 4.20
C ASN A 73 14.90 21.09 4.30
N ALA A 74 13.79 20.97 3.56
CA ALA A 74 12.66 21.89 3.68
C ALA A 74 11.86 21.64 4.97
N ASP A 75 11.21 22.68 5.48
CA ASP A 75 10.19 22.55 6.53
C ASP A 75 8.87 22.04 5.91
N ILE A 76 8.32 20.96 6.43
CA ILE A 76 7.17 20.25 5.84
C ILE A 76 6.09 20.07 6.89
N VAL A 77 4.87 20.53 6.58
CA VAL A 77 3.66 20.26 7.35
C VAL A 77 2.76 19.34 6.55
N LEU A 78 2.58 18.12 7.02
CA LEU A 78 1.72 17.11 6.42
C LEU A 78 0.34 17.18 7.07
N LYS A 79 -0.69 17.35 6.24
CA LYS A 79 -2.10 17.32 6.63
C LYS A 79 -2.74 16.10 5.98
N ASP A 80 -3.60 15.41 6.73
CA ASP A 80 -4.35 14.28 6.20
C ASP A 80 -5.44 14.81 5.25
N GLY A 81 -5.43 14.30 4.02
CA GLY A 81 -6.36 14.64 2.96
C GLY A 81 -7.26 13.45 2.64
N PHE A 82 -8.56 13.70 2.51
CA PHE A 82 -9.52 12.64 2.17
C PHE A 82 -9.49 12.26 0.68
N TYR A 83 -8.97 13.13 -0.18
CA TYR A 83 -8.95 12.92 -1.62
C TYR A 83 -7.68 12.21 -2.05
N GLU A 84 -7.76 11.40 -3.10
CA GLU A 84 -6.58 10.77 -3.73
C GLU A 84 -5.69 11.79 -4.47
N ASN A 85 -5.86 13.09 -4.23
CA ASN A 85 -5.06 14.16 -4.83
C ASN A 85 -4.12 14.77 -3.79
N LEU A 86 -2.93 15.14 -4.26
CA LEU A 86 -1.86 15.71 -3.46
C LEU A 86 -1.83 17.21 -3.72
N LEU A 87 -2.24 18.00 -2.72
CA LEU A 87 -2.17 19.46 -2.79
C LEU A 87 -0.91 19.93 -2.08
N VAL A 88 0.01 20.55 -2.81
CA VAL A 88 1.20 21.17 -2.24
C VAL A 88 1.05 22.67 -2.29
N ARG A 89 1.08 23.32 -1.12
CA ARG A 89 1.10 24.77 -0.98
C ARG A 89 2.43 25.22 -0.40
N VAL A 90 3.04 26.20 -1.06
CA VAL A 90 4.26 26.86 -0.58
C VAL A 90 3.87 28.07 0.26
N GLU A 91 4.18 28.05 1.55
CA GLU A 91 3.94 29.15 2.48
C GLU A 91 5.27 29.82 2.85
N GLU A 92 5.25 31.14 3.03
CA GLU A 92 6.38 31.83 3.64
C GLU A 92 6.56 31.29 5.05
N GLY A 93 7.71 30.67 5.29
CA GLY A 93 8.04 30.16 6.61
C GLY A 93 8.05 31.35 7.54
N VAL A 94 7.10 31.41 8.47
CA VAL A 94 7.19 32.34 9.59
C VAL A 94 8.47 31.94 10.31
N PRO A 95 9.52 32.77 10.33
CA PRO A 95 10.70 32.45 11.12
C PRO A 95 10.20 32.33 12.55
N GLU A 96 10.19 31.09 13.06
CA GLU A 96 9.89 30.82 14.45
C GLU A 96 10.89 31.66 15.24
N ALA A 97 10.37 32.72 15.85
CA ALA A 97 11.15 33.74 16.51
C ALA A 97 12.15 33.03 17.40
N ALA A 98 13.43 33.33 17.15
CA ALA A 98 14.57 32.76 17.84
C ALA A 98 14.24 32.55 19.31
N LYS A 99 14.13 31.27 19.68
CA LYS A 99 14.04 30.78 21.04
C LYS A 99 15.11 31.54 21.84
N GLU A 100 14.65 32.44 22.71
CA GLU A 100 15.51 33.28 23.54
C GLU A 100 16.59 32.41 24.19
N GLU A 101 17.85 32.85 24.05
CA GLU A 101 18.99 32.24 24.73
C GLU A 101 18.70 32.14 26.23
N PRO A 102 18.94 30.97 26.85
CA PRO A 102 18.82 30.83 28.30
C PRO A 102 19.97 31.61 28.95
N LYS A 103 19.65 32.79 29.49
CA LYS A 103 20.56 33.55 30.36
C LYS A 103 20.90 32.70 31.61
N PRO A 104 22.19 32.57 31.99
CA PRO A 104 22.58 31.68 33.06
C PRO A 104 22.32 32.27 34.45
N ALA A 105 21.76 31.40 35.31
CA ALA A 105 21.86 31.31 36.77
C ALA A 105 21.64 32.57 37.64
N THR A 106 20.57 32.55 38.45
CA THR A 106 20.69 32.86 39.89
C THR A 106 19.59 32.17 40.71
N LYS A 107 20.02 31.35 41.66
CA LYS A 107 19.29 30.86 42.85
C LYS A 107 20.11 31.41 44.05
N PRO A 108 19.59 31.72 45.27
CA PRO A 108 18.37 31.23 45.92
C PRO A 108 17.48 32.27 46.64
N GLU A 109 16.33 31.76 47.11
CA GLU A 109 15.68 32.07 48.40
C GLU A 109 14.66 33.24 48.51
N VAL A 110 13.38 32.88 48.73
CA VAL A 110 12.63 33.02 50.00
C VAL A 110 11.12 33.09 49.73
N LYS A 111 10.38 32.23 50.46
CA LYS A 111 8.97 32.28 50.88
C LYS A 111 8.02 33.30 50.21
N ALA A 112 6.91 32.81 49.67
CA ALA A 112 5.57 33.00 50.23
C ALA A 112 4.49 32.27 49.40
N THR A 113 3.51 31.74 50.12
CA THR A 113 2.28 31.03 49.71
C THR A 113 1.51 31.72 48.57
N PRO A 114 0.79 30.95 47.74
CA PRO A 114 -0.66 31.20 47.60
C PRO A 114 -1.47 29.88 47.56
N VAL A 115 -2.43 29.72 48.48
CA VAL A 115 -3.88 29.88 48.24
C VAL A 115 -4.39 28.95 47.14
N ALA A 116 -5.04 27.88 47.59
CA ALA A 116 -5.88 27.03 46.78
C ALA A 116 -6.98 27.88 46.12
N VAL A 117 -6.94 27.96 44.79
CA VAL A 117 -8.02 28.52 43.98
C VAL A 117 -8.91 27.35 43.58
N GLU A 118 -10.10 27.30 44.18
CA GLU A 118 -11.21 26.46 43.71
C GLU A 118 -11.49 26.77 42.22
N PRO A 119 -11.59 25.76 41.35
CA PRO A 119 -12.09 25.98 40.01
C PRO A 119 -13.59 26.29 40.09
N VAL A 120 -13.91 27.55 39.82
CA VAL A 120 -15.24 28.05 39.49
C VAL A 120 -15.86 27.14 38.43
N ARG A 121 -16.92 26.43 38.82
CA ARG A 121 -17.80 25.71 37.91
C ARG A 121 -18.54 26.73 37.05
N THR A 122 -18.14 26.86 35.80
CA THR A 122 -18.97 27.48 34.77
C THR A 122 -20.25 26.66 34.58
N PRO A 123 -21.44 27.28 34.55
CA PRO A 123 -22.67 26.57 34.24
C PRO A 123 -22.62 26.05 32.79
N PRO A 124 -23.20 24.87 32.52
CA PRO A 124 -23.27 24.32 31.18
C PRO A 124 -24.08 25.25 30.26
N PRO A 125 -23.68 25.42 28.98
CA PRO A 125 -24.50 26.12 28.01
C PRO A 125 -25.84 25.39 27.86
N ALA A 126 -26.91 26.18 27.85
CA ALA A 126 -28.28 25.71 27.66
C ALA A 126 -28.37 24.77 26.45
N ALA A 127 -28.99 23.62 26.68
CA ALA A 127 -29.32 22.66 25.64
C ALA A 127 -30.21 23.35 24.59
N SER A 128 -29.64 23.63 23.41
CA SER A 128 -30.43 23.86 22.22
C SER A 128 -31.25 22.61 21.95
N GLN A 129 -32.58 22.74 22.07
CA GLN A 129 -33.52 21.73 21.63
C GLN A 129 -33.18 21.31 20.19
N PRO A 130 -33.06 20.01 19.89
CA PRO A 130 -32.99 19.55 18.52
C PRO A 130 -34.27 19.93 17.79
N ALA A 131 -34.13 20.52 16.61
CA ALA A 131 -35.22 20.77 15.69
C ALA A 131 -35.99 19.46 15.42
N PRO A 132 -37.32 19.51 15.24
CA PRO A 132 -38.12 18.33 14.92
C PRO A 132 -37.57 17.63 13.68
N ALA A 133 -37.33 16.33 13.81
CA ALA A 133 -36.86 15.48 12.73
C ALA A 133 -37.80 15.61 11.52
N PRO A 134 -37.25 15.71 10.29
CA PRO A 134 -38.07 15.64 9.08
C PRO A 134 -38.82 14.31 9.06
N GLN A 135 -40.14 14.39 8.84
CA GLN A 135 -40.99 13.21 8.66
C GLN A 135 -40.41 12.35 7.52
N PRO A 136 -40.33 11.02 7.70
CA PRO A 136 -39.92 10.11 6.63
C PRO A 136 -40.84 10.30 5.43
N ALA A 137 -40.28 10.70 4.29
CA ALA A 137 -40.98 10.59 3.03
C ALA A 137 -41.37 9.12 2.83
N GLU A 138 -42.66 8.88 2.58
CA GLU A 138 -43.19 7.56 2.27
C GLU A 138 -42.37 6.95 1.13
N LEU A 139 -41.68 5.85 1.45
CA LEU A 139 -41.00 5.06 0.43
C LEU A 139 -42.07 4.52 -0.53
N PRO A 140 -41.84 4.60 -1.86
CA PRO A 140 -42.76 4.01 -2.84
C PRO A 140 -42.92 2.52 -2.55
N VAL A 141 -44.18 2.09 -2.45
CA VAL A 141 -44.56 0.68 -2.30
C VAL A 141 -43.93 -0.11 -3.47
N PRO A 142 -43.14 -1.16 -3.20
CA PRO A 142 -42.55 -1.96 -4.26
C PRO A 142 -43.66 -2.59 -5.13
N PRO A 143 -43.47 -2.65 -6.45
CA PRO A 143 -44.42 -3.33 -7.34
C PRO A 143 -44.55 -4.81 -6.93
N PRO A 144 -45.73 -5.43 -7.12
CA PRO A 144 -45.94 -6.84 -6.82
C PRO A 144 -44.92 -7.70 -7.59
N PRO A 145 -44.43 -8.79 -6.98
CA PRO A 145 -43.53 -9.71 -7.65
C PRO A 145 -44.21 -10.28 -8.91
N PRO A 146 -43.47 -10.50 -10.01
CA PRO A 146 -44.01 -11.18 -11.17
C PRO A 146 -44.48 -12.60 -10.77
N PRO A 147 -45.52 -13.14 -11.44
CA PRO A 147 -45.98 -14.50 -11.21
C PRO A 147 -44.82 -15.48 -11.37
N ALA A 148 -44.70 -16.40 -10.40
CA ALA A 148 -43.73 -17.47 -10.43
C ALA A 148 -43.88 -18.26 -11.73
N VAL A 149 -42.86 -18.19 -12.58
CA VAL A 149 -42.75 -19.06 -13.75
C VAL A 149 -42.47 -20.45 -13.23
N GLU A 150 -43.47 -21.32 -13.41
CA GLU A 150 -43.44 -22.73 -13.12
C GLU A 150 -42.20 -23.36 -13.74
N SER A 151 -41.32 -23.86 -12.88
CA SER A 151 -40.07 -24.51 -13.24
C SER A 151 -40.39 -25.76 -14.05
N ALA A 152 -40.18 -25.71 -15.37
CA ALA A 152 -40.16 -26.88 -16.22
C ALA A 152 -39.13 -27.88 -15.67
N ALA A 153 -39.57 -29.11 -15.44
CA ALA A 153 -38.75 -30.21 -14.99
C ALA A 153 -37.58 -30.45 -15.97
N PRO A 154 -36.35 -30.71 -15.47
CA PRO A 154 -35.27 -31.17 -16.34
C PRO A 154 -35.62 -32.58 -16.88
N PRO A 155 -35.30 -32.89 -18.14
CA PRO A 155 -35.45 -34.24 -18.67
C PRO A 155 -34.51 -35.19 -17.90
N VAL A 156 -35.10 -36.30 -17.46
CA VAL A 156 -34.38 -37.48 -16.97
C VAL A 156 -33.47 -37.97 -18.09
N ILE A 157 -32.16 -37.80 -17.94
CA ILE A 157 -31.17 -38.43 -18.80
C ILE A 157 -30.91 -39.82 -18.22
N GLU A 158 -31.32 -40.82 -18.99
CA GLU A 158 -31.09 -42.24 -18.76
C GLU A 158 -29.57 -42.52 -18.86
N GLU A 159 -28.93 -42.78 -17.72
CA GLU A 159 -27.54 -43.21 -17.65
C GLU A 159 -27.39 -44.60 -18.28
N ALA A 160 -26.73 -44.66 -19.44
CA ALA A 160 -26.21 -45.90 -20.00
C ALA A 160 -25.02 -46.40 -19.14
N PRO A 161 -24.94 -47.71 -18.81
CA PRO A 161 -23.81 -48.27 -18.07
C PRO A 161 -22.56 -48.26 -18.95
N ILE A 162 -21.55 -47.48 -18.58
CA ILE A 162 -20.20 -47.60 -19.12
C ILE A 162 -19.46 -48.70 -18.35
N GLU A 163 -19.12 -49.78 -19.09
CA GLU A 163 -18.26 -50.88 -18.66
C GLU A 163 -16.96 -50.37 -18.05
N GLN A 164 -16.69 -50.83 -16.82
CA GLN A 164 -15.40 -50.72 -16.16
C GLN A 164 -14.38 -51.62 -16.86
N ALA A 165 -13.47 -51.03 -17.64
CA ALA A 165 -12.22 -51.70 -18.00
C ALA A 165 -11.23 -51.53 -16.85
N VAL A 166 -10.90 -52.65 -16.19
CA VAL A 166 -9.84 -52.78 -15.18
C VAL A 166 -8.49 -52.89 -15.91
N PRO A 167 -7.57 -51.92 -15.79
CA PRO A 167 -6.18 -52.16 -16.18
C PRO A 167 -5.41 -52.87 -15.07
N GLU A 168 -4.78 -53.94 -15.50
CA GLU A 168 -3.87 -54.89 -14.86
C GLU A 168 -2.70 -54.25 -14.07
N PRO A 169 -2.34 -54.78 -12.89
CA PRO A 169 -1.21 -54.28 -12.10
C PRO A 169 0.14 -54.77 -12.66
N ALA A 170 0.98 -53.83 -13.09
CA ALA A 170 2.37 -54.11 -13.46
C ALA A 170 3.29 -54.17 -12.20
N PRO A 171 4.34 -55.01 -12.22
CA PRO A 171 5.06 -55.50 -11.04
C PRO A 171 6.05 -54.49 -10.42
N GLN A 172 6.18 -54.58 -9.10
CA GLN A 172 7.20 -53.93 -8.26
C GLN A 172 8.56 -54.61 -8.45
N PRO A 173 9.67 -53.87 -8.64
CA PRO A 173 11.00 -54.39 -8.41
C PRO A 173 11.46 -54.18 -6.95
N GLU A 174 11.66 -55.32 -6.30
CA GLU A 174 12.71 -55.71 -5.36
C GLU A 174 13.47 -54.66 -4.52
N VAL A 175 13.40 -54.94 -3.22
CA VAL A 175 14.23 -54.53 -2.10
C VAL A 175 15.70 -54.85 -2.36
N VAL A 176 16.59 -53.87 -2.15
CA VAL A 176 17.98 -54.16 -1.77
C VAL A 176 18.25 -53.51 -0.42
N GLU A 177 18.18 -54.35 0.60
CA GLU A 177 18.66 -54.14 1.94
C GLU A 177 20.19 -54.27 1.92
N GLN A 178 20.92 -53.22 2.28
CA GLN A 178 22.30 -53.39 2.73
C GLN A 178 22.55 -52.55 3.97
N ALA A 179 22.85 -53.29 5.04
CA ALA A 179 22.99 -52.83 6.40
C ALA A 179 24.44 -52.40 6.73
N ALA A 180 24.50 -51.52 7.73
CA ALA A 180 25.52 -51.33 8.78
C ALA A 180 26.85 -50.60 8.46
N THR A 181 27.15 -49.40 9.00
CA THR A 181 27.61 -48.99 10.39
C THR A 181 29.16 -48.82 10.43
N PRO A 182 29.84 -48.13 11.38
CA PRO A 182 29.78 -46.76 11.96
C PRO A 182 31.12 -45.96 11.80
N GLN A 183 31.27 -44.84 12.55
CA GLN A 183 32.54 -44.18 12.98
C GLN A 183 33.09 -43.15 11.96
N GLN A 184 33.35 -41.89 12.30
CA GLN A 184 34.28 -41.42 13.32
C GLN A 184 34.12 -39.90 13.53
N ALA A 185 34.20 -39.46 14.78
CA ALA A 185 34.36 -38.07 15.17
C ALA A 185 35.79 -37.60 14.90
N GLU A 186 35.97 -36.44 14.27
CA GLU A 186 37.13 -35.58 14.50
C GLU A 186 36.72 -34.11 14.47
N ALA A 187 36.94 -33.45 15.60
CA ALA A 187 37.05 -32.02 15.71
C ALA A 187 38.34 -31.56 15.04
N SER A 188 38.30 -30.47 14.28
CA SER A 188 39.39 -29.49 14.22
C SER A 188 38.89 -28.17 13.65
N ALA A 189 39.07 -27.15 14.47
CA ALA A 189 38.97 -25.75 14.11
C ALA A 189 40.17 -25.35 13.24
N VAL A 190 39.94 -24.51 12.23
CA VAL A 190 40.89 -23.47 11.80
C VAL A 190 40.10 -22.26 11.32
N SER A 191 40.45 -21.12 11.91
CA SER A 191 40.06 -19.75 11.56
C SER A 191 40.79 -19.25 10.32
N GLU A 192 40.09 -18.52 9.44
CA GLU A 192 40.58 -17.36 8.67
C GLU A 192 39.33 -16.76 7.98
N SER A 193 38.73 -15.69 8.49
CA SER A 193 39.13 -14.28 8.38
C SER A 193 39.17 -13.75 6.94
N THR A 194 38.29 -12.78 6.72
CA THR A 194 38.43 -11.57 5.89
C THR A 194 37.83 -11.57 4.47
N GLU A 195 36.81 -10.71 4.37
CA GLU A 195 36.53 -9.76 3.27
C GLU A 195 35.75 -10.19 2.02
N ALA A 196 34.67 -9.42 1.82
CA ALA A 196 34.19 -8.91 0.54
C ALA A 196 33.59 -9.90 -0.47
N SER A 197 32.31 -10.20 -0.26
CA SER A 197 31.35 -10.27 -1.36
C SER A 197 29.99 -9.73 -0.92
N GLU A 198 29.98 -8.44 -0.55
CA GLU A 198 28.86 -7.57 -0.91
C GLU A 198 28.93 -7.36 -2.42
N ALA A 199 28.36 -8.29 -3.17
CA ALA A 199 28.16 -8.14 -4.60
C ALA A 199 26.71 -8.51 -4.92
N THR A 200 25.94 -7.47 -5.18
CA THR A 200 24.83 -7.48 -6.13
C THR A 200 23.47 -7.99 -5.63
N ALA A 201 22.96 -7.43 -4.53
CA ALA A 201 21.52 -7.16 -4.41
C ALA A 201 21.19 -5.81 -5.10
N GLN A 202 21.59 -5.67 -6.38
CA GLN A 202 21.02 -4.64 -7.23
C GLN A 202 19.59 -5.07 -7.51
N LYS A 203 18.68 -4.56 -6.67
CA LYS A 203 17.25 -4.49 -6.97
C LYS A 203 17.12 -3.64 -8.23
N THR A 204 17.16 -4.30 -9.38
CA THR A 204 16.96 -3.71 -10.70
C THR A 204 15.69 -2.87 -10.62
N ILE A 205 15.86 -1.56 -10.76
CA ILE A 205 14.77 -0.61 -10.91
C ILE A 205 14.22 -0.89 -12.32
N ALA A 206 13.32 -1.88 -12.39
CA ALA A 206 12.62 -2.23 -13.61
C ALA A 206 11.81 -1.01 -14.05
N ASP A 207 12.00 -0.65 -15.32
CA ASP A 207 11.19 0.32 -16.05
C ASP A 207 9.69 0.12 -15.72
N PRO A 208 8.98 1.11 -15.16
CA PRO A 208 7.61 0.94 -14.66
C PRO A 208 6.59 0.67 -15.78
N LYS A 209 7.02 0.74 -17.05
CA LYS A 209 6.18 0.45 -18.22
C LYS A 209 6.34 -0.97 -18.76
N ALA A 210 7.31 -1.74 -18.26
CA ALA A 210 7.45 -3.12 -18.66
C ALA A 210 6.25 -3.94 -18.13
N PRO A 211 5.64 -4.81 -18.94
CA PRO A 211 4.58 -5.70 -18.47
C PRO A 211 5.15 -6.59 -17.35
N VAL A 212 4.61 -6.45 -16.14
CA VAL A 212 4.95 -7.33 -15.02
C VAL A 212 4.11 -8.59 -15.18
N MET A 213 4.66 -9.55 -15.91
CA MET A 213 4.07 -10.87 -16.12
C MET A 213 4.33 -11.72 -14.88
N LEU A 214 3.27 -12.06 -14.15
CA LEU A 214 3.31 -13.04 -13.08
C LEU A 214 2.99 -14.42 -13.67
N SER A 215 3.91 -15.36 -13.54
CA SER A 215 3.63 -16.78 -13.85
C SER A 215 3.27 -17.49 -12.55
N ALA A 216 1.98 -17.49 -12.21
CA ALA A 216 1.49 -18.05 -10.97
C ALA A 216 1.27 -19.56 -11.09
N ASN A 217 1.82 -20.32 -10.15
CA ASN A 217 1.55 -21.74 -9.98
C ASN A 217 1.19 -22.05 -8.53
N GLU A 218 0.53 -23.20 -8.32
CA GLU A 218 0.37 -23.72 -6.96
C GLU A 218 1.75 -24.12 -6.42
N PRO A 219 2.15 -23.59 -5.25
CA PRO A 219 3.39 -24.03 -4.63
C PRO A 219 3.29 -25.49 -4.19
N GLY A 220 4.40 -26.23 -4.21
CA GLY A 220 4.49 -27.57 -3.62
C GLY A 220 4.23 -27.59 -2.12
N ASP A 221 3.89 -28.76 -1.57
CA ASP A 221 3.51 -28.93 -0.16
C ASP A 221 4.62 -28.55 0.83
N THR A 222 5.87 -28.70 0.41
CA THR A 222 7.05 -28.37 1.21
C THR A 222 7.55 -26.94 1.01
N ASP A 223 6.89 -26.16 0.13
CA ASP A 223 7.35 -24.82 -0.19
C ASP A 223 7.05 -23.83 0.95
N THR A 224 8.09 -23.08 1.34
CA THR A 224 7.97 -22.05 2.39
C THR A 224 7.03 -20.92 2.01
N VAL A 225 6.94 -20.61 0.71
CA VAL A 225 6.00 -19.63 0.14
C VAL A 225 4.56 -20.03 0.44
N ARG A 226 4.24 -21.33 0.30
CA ARG A 226 2.92 -21.88 0.61
C ARG A 226 2.52 -21.61 2.04
N SER A 227 3.37 -22.06 2.97
CA SER A 227 3.13 -21.95 4.41
C SER A 227 2.95 -20.48 4.82
N ARG A 228 3.72 -19.56 4.22
CA ARG A 228 3.62 -18.12 4.49
C ARG A 228 2.30 -17.53 3.99
N LEU A 229 1.89 -17.84 2.76
CA LEU A 229 0.65 -17.35 2.16
C LEU A 229 -0.58 -17.92 2.90
N GLU A 230 -0.58 -19.20 3.24
CA GLU A 230 -1.65 -19.83 4.02
C GLU A 230 -1.75 -19.27 5.43
N SER A 231 -0.61 -19.09 6.11
CA SER A 231 -0.55 -18.43 7.43
C SER A 231 -1.15 -17.02 7.39
N ARG A 232 -0.78 -16.22 6.39
CA ARG A 232 -1.18 -14.81 6.28
C ARG A 232 -2.62 -14.62 5.81
N TYR A 233 -3.11 -15.44 4.87
CA TYR A 233 -4.38 -15.19 4.17
C TYR A 233 -5.46 -16.26 4.38
N ASN A 234 -5.10 -17.39 4.98
CA ASN A 234 -6.03 -18.49 5.26
C ASN A 234 -5.89 -19.04 6.69
N GLU A 235 -5.41 -18.22 7.64
CA GLU A 235 -5.30 -18.60 9.07
C GLU A 235 -4.43 -19.85 9.30
N GLY A 236 -3.47 -20.10 8.42
CA GLY A 236 -2.62 -21.31 8.44
C GLY A 236 -3.33 -22.58 7.97
N LYS A 237 -4.57 -22.47 7.47
CA LYS A 237 -5.29 -23.60 6.88
C LYS A 237 -4.81 -23.82 5.46
N ARG A 238 -4.75 -25.09 5.07
CA ARG A 238 -4.36 -25.49 3.72
C ARG A 238 -5.36 -24.97 2.68
N ILE A 239 -4.86 -24.38 1.61
CA ILE A 239 -5.65 -24.00 0.44
C ILE A 239 -5.54 -25.15 -0.58
N SER A 240 -6.67 -25.78 -0.89
CA SER A 240 -6.76 -26.90 -1.85
C SER A 240 -7.38 -26.51 -3.18
N GLU A 241 -8.11 -25.39 -3.22
CA GLU A 241 -8.80 -24.94 -4.43
C GLU A 241 -7.84 -24.18 -5.35
N ARG A 242 -8.12 -24.24 -6.66
CA ARG A 242 -7.37 -23.57 -7.72
C ARG A 242 -8.31 -22.73 -8.56
N VAL A 243 -7.81 -21.63 -9.09
CA VAL A 243 -8.50 -20.77 -10.03
C VAL A 243 -7.55 -20.40 -11.17
N GLU A 244 -8.02 -20.57 -12.40
CA GLU A 244 -7.30 -20.10 -13.59
C GLU A 244 -7.49 -18.59 -13.77
N VAL A 245 -6.53 -17.94 -14.43
CA VAL A 245 -6.59 -16.51 -14.76
C VAL A 245 -7.89 -16.13 -15.49
N LEU A 246 -8.36 -16.98 -16.41
CA LEU A 246 -9.59 -16.76 -17.17
C LEU A 246 -10.87 -16.83 -16.32
N LYS A 247 -10.80 -17.43 -15.12
CA LYS A 247 -11.93 -17.58 -14.18
C LYS A 247 -11.93 -16.51 -13.08
N LEU A 248 -11.02 -15.53 -13.16
CA LEU A 248 -11.04 -14.37 -12.28
C LEU A 248 -12.30 -13.53 -12.53
N ARG A 249 -12.91 -13.05 -11.44
CA ARG A 249 -14.12 -12.23 -11.46
C ARG A 249 -13.82 -10.84 -10.93
N THR A 250 -14.59 -9.86 -11.40
CA THR A 250 -14.56 -8.51 -10.84
C THR A 250 -14.86 -8.56 -9.34
N GLY A 251 -14.00 -7.90 -8.56
CA GLY A 251 -14.05 -7.90 -7.09
C GLY A 251 -13.09 -8.88 -6.42
N ASP A 252 -12.53 -9.84 -7.15
CA ASP A 252 -11.51 -10.76 -6.62
C ASP A 252 -10.27 -9.96 -6.15
N VAL A 253 -9.69 -10.40 -5.03
CA VAL A 253 -8.46 -9.82 -4.48
C VAL A 253 -7.33 -10.85 -4.62
N ILE A 254 -6.24 -10.46 -5.27
CA ILE A 254 -5.08 -11.31 -5.53
C ILE A 254 -3.94 -10.87 -4.62
N TYR A 255 -3.40 -11.79 -3.84
CA TYR A 255 -2.22 -11.61 -3.02
C TYR A 255 -1.06 -12.37 -3.64
N VAL A 256 0.00 -11.65 -4.01
CA VAL A 256 1.17 -12.20 -4.71
C VAL A 256 2.33 -12.37 -3.72
N ASP A 257 3.05 -13.48 -3.80
CA ASP A 257 4.35 -13.64 -3.16
C ASP A 257 5.23 -14.52 -4.06
N ASP A 258 6.38 -13.98 -4.47
CA ASP A 258 7.31 -14.61 -5.41
C ASP A 258 6.62 -15.13 -6.69
N THR A 259 6.55 -16.45 -6.88
CA THR A 259 5.95 -17.13 -8.04
C THR A 259 4.53 -17.67 -7.77
N ALA A 260 3.97 -17.37 -6.61
CA ALA A 260 2.67 -17.85 -6.17
C ALA A 260 1.69 -16.72 -5.92
N ALA A 261 0.40 -17.00 -6.11
CA ALA A 261 -0.64 -16.05 -5.77
C ALA A 261 -1.88 -16.73 -5.19
N VAL A 262 -2.45 -16.10 -4.16
CA VAL A 262 -3.72 -16.49 -3.55
C VAL A 262 -4.82 -15.52 -3.99
N VAL A 263 -5.91 -16.07 -4.48
CA VAL A 263 -7.13 -15.32 -4.79
C VAL A 263 -8.09 -15.44 -3.61
N ALA A 264 -8.53 -14.31 -3.10
CA ALA A 264 -9.60 -14.20 -2.12
C ALA A 264 -10.87 -13.70 -2.80
N ARG A 265 -11.90 -14.55 -2.83
CA ARG A 265 -13.20 -14.27 -3.46
C ARG A 265 -14.31 -14.28 -2.42
N ARG A 266 -15.14 -13.24 -2.42
CA ARG A 266 -16.31 -13.18 -1.54
C ARG A 266 -17.57 -13.59 -2.31
N GLU A 267 -18.22 -14.65 -1.87
CA GLU A 267 -19.43 -15.19 -2.52
C GLU A 267 -20.40 -15.68 -1.44
N GLY A 268 -21.65 -15.23 -1.49
CA GLY A 268 -22.68 -15.63 -0.51
C GLY A 268 -22.32 -15.36 0.96
N GLY A 269 -21.55 -14.31 1.25
CA GLY A 269 -21.06 -14.00 2.60
C GLY A 269 -19.87 -14.84 3.05
N ARG A 270 -19.45 -15.85 2.28
CA ARG A 270 -18.26 -16.66 2.53
C ARG A 270 -17.05 -16.07 1.80
N LEU A 271 -15.86 -16.36 2.32
CA LEU A 271 -14.59 -15.97 1.71
C LEU A 271 -13.88 -17.24 1.25
N TYR A 272 -13.78 -17.43 -0.06
CA TYR A 272 -13.06 -18.52 -0.70
C TYR A 272 -11.60 -18.10 -0.89
N ARG A 273 -10.68 -19.04 -0.68
CA ARG A 273 -9.24 -18.86 -0.91
C ARG A 273 -8.81 -19.93 -1.89
N MET A 274 -8.20 -19.51 -2.99
CA MET A 274 -7.84 -20.39 -4.11
C MET A 274 -6.44 -20.01 -4.60
N TRP A 275 -5.67 -20.99 -5.06
CA TRP A 275 -4.41 -20.73 -5.75
C TRP A 275 -4.65 -20.22 -7.17
N LEU A 276 -4.00 -19.13 -7.56
CA LEU A 276 -4.03 -18.67 -8.94
C LEU A 276 -3.07 -19.51 -9.79
N ILE A 277 -3.56 -20.00 -10.92
CA ILE A 277 -2.78 -20.77 -11.90
C ILE A 277 -2.81 -20.04 -13.25
N GLY A 278 -1.63 -19.85 -13.84
CA GLY A 278 -1.45 -19.28 -15.17
C GLY A 278 -0.65 -17.98 -15.17
N SER A 279 -0.52 -17.40 -16.37
CA SER A 279 0.21 -16.15 -16.59
C SER A 279 -0.73 -14.96 -16.48
N LEU A 280 -0.35 -13.95 -15.70
CA LEU A 280 -1.16 -12.76 -15.46
C LEU A 280 -0.31 -11.49 -15.56
N ASN A 281 -0.70 -10.58 -16.44
CA ASN A 281 -0.12 -9.24 -16.47
C ASN A 281 -0.73 -8.39 -15.35
N LEU A 282 0.05 -8.09 -14.31
CA LEU A 282 -0.40 -7.30 -13.16
C LEU A 282 -0.63 -5.82 -13.48
N ASN A 283 -0.11 -5.34 -14.62
CA ASN A 283 -0.23 -3.95 -15.08
C ASN A 283 -1.34 -3.76 -16.13
N GLN A 284 -2.21 -4.75 -16.34
CA GLN A 284 -3.33 -4.62 -17.29
C GLN A 284 -4.47 -3.77 -16.73
N ILE A 285 -5.26 -3.17 -17.62
CA ILE A 285 -6.39 -2.27 -17.28
C ILE A 285 -7.43 -2.95 -16.36
N GLY A 286 -7.61 -4.27 -16.47
CA GLY A 286 -8.55 -5.04 -15.63
C GLY A 286 -8.11 -5.27 -14.19
N ILE A 287 -6.89 -4.88 -13.81
CA ILE A 287 -6.30 -5.10 -12.49
C ILE A 287 -5.81 -3.78 -11.91
N SER A 288 -6.27 -3.48 -10.68
CA SER A 288 -5.78 -2.35 -9.90
C SER A 288 -4.86 -2.82 -8.78
N ARG A 289 -3.79 -2.07 -8.52
CA ARG A 289 -2.89 -2.32 -7.40
C ARG A 289 -3.44 -1.64 -6.14
N ASP A 290 -3.83 -2.44 -5.16
CA ASP A 290 -4.43 -2.00 -3.89
C ASP A 290 -3.39 -2.00 -2.73
N GLY A 291 -2.16 -2.45 -3.00
CA GLY A 291 -1.06 -2.46 -2.04
C GLY A 291 0.23 -3.02 -2.62
N SER A 292 1.25 -3.19 -1.76
CA SER A 292 2.58 -3.66 -2.20
C SER A 292 2.52 -5.00 -2.94
N ASN A 293 1.71 -5.93 -2.44
CA ASN A 293 1.52 -7.28 -2.96
C ASN A 293 0.03 -7.66 -3.09
N ARG A 294 -0.83 -6.66 -3.15
CA ARG A 294 -2.29 -6.81 -3.19
C ARG A 294 -2.82 -6.15 -4.45
N TYR A 295 -3.59 -6.92 -5.20
CA TYR A 295 -4.21 -6.49 -6.43
C TYR A 295 -5.71 -6.79 -6.38
N ARG A 296 -6.50 -6.01 -7.10
CA ARG A 296 -7.95 -6.17 -7.19
C ARG A 296 -8.34 -6.25 -8.66
N VAL A 297 -9.13 -7.25 -8.98
CA VAL A 297 -9.72 -7.39 -10.31
C VAL A 297 -10.87 -6.38 -10.40
N ILE A 298 -10.71 -5.36 -11.24
CA ILE A 298 -11.70 -4.30 -11.43
C ILE A 298 -12.49 -4.45 -12.74
N GLY A 299 -11.99 -5.27 -13.67
CA GLY A 299 -12.61 -5.50 -14.96
C GLY A 299 -12.29 -6.88 -15.52
N LYS A 300 -12.56 -7.06 -16.82
CA LYS A 300 -12.23 -8.29 -17.52
C LYS A 300 -10.70 -8.43 -17.62
N VAL A 301 -10.20 -9.59 -17.23
CA VAL A 301 -8.80 -9.99 -17.37
C VAL A 301 -8.61 -10.61 -18.76
N VAL A 302 -7.52 -10.23 -19.44
CA VAL A 302 -7.11 -10.81 -20.72
C VAL A 302 -5.77 -11.52 -20.48
N GLU A 303 -5.60 -12.69 -21.11
CA GLU A 303 -4.34 -13.45 -21.08
C GLU A 303 -3.34 -12.90 -22.11
#